data_AF-A0A6H3P1I2-F1
#
_entry.id   AF-A0A6H3P1I2-F1
#
_cell.length_a   1.000
_cell.length_b   1.000
_cell.length_c   1.000
_cell.angle_alpha   90.00
_cell.angle_beta   90.00
_cell.angle_gamma   90.00
#
_symmetry.space_group_name_H-M   'P 1'
#
loop_
_entity.id
_entity.type
_entity.pdbx_description
1 polymer ?
#
loop_
_entity_poly.entity_id
_entity_poly.type
_entity_poly.pdbx_seq_one_letter_code
_entity_poly.pdbx_strand_id
1 'polypeptide(L)'
;MNDNKLTNSRCYFVTKIQRTSGIENHSKPITKEPKFKKLFYHFHTFSDFTLGLIFVISLVTNCSPSELENTCDISSKSYEKTIAAKFILSDSNPLCLSANSFNQTDFTVGGKIFGLTGSGLTLILNHNNSITIPSGSTEFSFPIQIPKGAHYEVNFGSQAEGNFCELVNSTGTVSNKNIRDIEINCQPSCLKCIIFITQNGYPANIGKASNFDSSCHSDPNYPGSGTYKAMVVDGISRRASITANLGDGQMDWVFKPNQAYIRPGGINIETSNAKGLFTSALSAPITTISSDHWTGLNTDWTTNLDGVCLKWTTNSASELGTAGDAYTQDIVTLTAGKGLQNCSVNRELVCVEQ
;
A
#
# COMPACT_ATOMS: atom_id res chain seq x y z
N MET A 1 2.82 -15.55 -19.17
CA MET A 1 3.06 -15.56 -20.62
C MET A 1 2.60 -16.92 -21.13
N ASN A 2 1.68 -16.93 -22.10
CA ASN A 2 1.15 -18.13 -22.77
C ASN A 2 2.27 -19.01 -23.36
N ASP A 3 2.10 -20.34 -23.40
CA ASP A 3 1.74 -21.02 -24.66
C ASP A 3 1.57 -22.56 -24.56
N ASN A 4 0.47 -22.99 -25.18
CA ASN A 4 0.23 -24.20 -25.98
C ASN A 4 0.01 -25.61 -25.38
N LYS A 5 -1.21 -26.09 -25.72
CA LYS A 5 -1.71 -27.47 -25.80
C LYS A 5 -0.76 -28.43 -26.53
N LEU A 6 -0.70 -29.67 -26.03
CA LEU A 6 -0.41 -30.86 -26.84
C LEU A 6 -1.34 -32.01 -26.40
N THR A 7 -2.52 -32.07 -27.02
CA THR A 7 -3.35 -33.28 -27.05
C THR A 7 -2.72 -34.26 -28.04
N ASN A 8 -2.20 -35.38 -27.55
CA ASN A 8 -1.73 -36.47 -28.41
C ASN A 8 -2.53 -37.73 -28.09
N SER A 9 -3.65 -37.90 -28.78
CA SER A 9 -4.37 -39.18 -28.86
C SER A 9 -3.78 -39.97 -30.02
N ARG A 10 -3.11 -41.09 -29.74
CA ARG A 10 -2.79 -42.11 -30.76
C ARG A 10 -3.39 -43.45 -30.34
N CYS A 11 -4.60 -43.72 -30.82
CA CYS A 11 -5.05 -45.09 -31.06
C CYS A 11 -4.54 -45.51 -32.44
N TYR A 12 -3.79 -46.62 -32.51
CA TYR A 12 -3.31 -47.19 -33.77
C TYR A 12 -4.48 -47.75 -34.59
N PHE A 13 -4.59 -47.33 -35.85
CA PHE A 13 -5.40 -47.99 -36.88
C PHE A 13 -4.50 -48.93 -37.71
N VAL A 14 -4.86 -50.22 -37.78
CA VAL A 14 -4.34 -51.14 -38.80
C VAL A 14 -5.20 -50.98 -40.07
N THR A 15 -4.52 -50.74 -41.18
CA THR A 15 -5.04 -50.44 -42.52
C THR A 15 -5.91 -51.53 -43.13
N LYS A 16 -7.02 -51.16 -43.77
CA LYS A 16 -7.67 -51.95 -44.81
C LYS A 16 -7.84 -51.13 -46.10
N ILE A 17 -7.45 -51.77 -47.19
CA ILE A 17 -7.44 -51.37 -48.59
C ILE A 17 -8.84 -50.92 -49.06
N GLN A 18 -8.91 -49.78 -49.77
CA GLN A 18 -10.00 -49.48 -50.71
C GLN A 18 -9.42 -48.95 -52.04
N ARG A 19 -9.66 -49.69 -53.11
CA ARG A 19 -9.81 -49.20 -54.48
C ARG A 19 -11.32 -48.86 -54.61
N THR A 20 -11.79 -47.77 -55.22
CA THR A 20 -11.33 -47.09 -56.44
C THR A 20 -11.86 -45.65 -56.56
N SER A 21 -11.15 -44.87 -57.40
CA SER A 21 -11.63 -43.94 -58.45
C SER A 21 -12.31 -42.61 -58.11
N GLY A 22 -11.65 -41.53 -58.54
CA GLY A 22 -12.24 -40.26 -58.95
C GLY A 22 -11.18 -39.35 -59.59
N ILE A 23 -11.05 -39.39 -60.93
CA ILE A 23 -10.25 -38.45 -61.74
C ILE A 23 -11.22 -37.57 -62.54
N GLU A 24 -10.94 -36.26 -62.46
CA GLU A 24 -11.22 -35.14 -63.38
C GLU A 24 -12.65 -34.64 -63.64
N ASN A 25 -12.81 -33.34 -63.36
CA ASN A 25 -13.73 -32.44 -64.05
C ASN A 25 -13.10 -31.97 -65.37
N HIS A 26 -13.74 -32.30 -66.50
CA HIS A 26 -13.74 -31.46 -67.70
C HIS A 26 -15.14 -31.48 -68.36
N SER A 27 -15.81 -30.33 -68.33
CA SER A 27 -16.81 -29.77 -69.28
C SER A 27 -17.82 -30.64 -70.07
N LYS A 28 -19.14 -30.49 -69.74
CA LYS A 28 -20.41 -30.39 -70.57
C LYS A 28 -20.70 -31.39 -71.74
N PRO A 29 -21.96 -31.51 -72.27
CA PRO A 29 -23.33 -31.52 -71.70
C PRO A 29 -24.23 -32.70 -72.25
N ILE A 30 -25.55 -32.69 -71.94
CA ILE A 30 -26.73 -33.23 -72.72
C ILE A 30 -27.53 -34.44 -72.17
N THR A 31 -28.78 -34.12 -71.77
CA THR A 31 -30.13 -34.77 -71.76
C THR A 31 -30.44 -36.26 -71.46
N LYS A 32 -31.42 -36.43 -70.53
CA LYS A 32 -32.64 -37.29 -70.46
C LYS A 32 -32.59 -38.82 -70.70
N GLU A 33 -33.02 -39.57 -69.65
CA GLU A 33 -33.99 -40.70 -69.52
C GLU A 33 -34.25 -41.72 -70.68
N PRO A 34 -34.90 -42.92 -70.52
CA PRO A 34 -35.52 -43.59 -69.34
C PRO A 34 -35.44 -45.16 -69.26
N LYS A 35 -35.97 -45.73 -68.16
CA LYS A 35 -36.74 -47.00 -67.92
C LYS A 35 -36.34 -48.40 -68.52
N PHE A 36 -36.46 -49.42 -67.64
CA PHE A 36 -37.23 -50.72 -67.72
C PHE A 36 -36.50 -52.08 -67.42
N LYS A 37 -37.10 -52.84 -66.46
CA LYS A 37 -37.34 -54.31 -66.34
C LYS A 37 -36.20 -55.39 -66.35
N LYS A 38 -36.18 -56.16 -65.22
CA LYS A 38 -36.38 -57.64 -65.04
C LYS A 38 -35.37 -58.68 -65.62
N LEU A 39 -34.79 -59.53 -64.74
CA LEU A 39 -34.61 -61.02 -64.79
C LEU A 39 -33.49 -61.43 -63.78
N PHE A 40 -33.70 -62.20 -62.70
CA PHE A 40 -33.83 -63.68 -62.50
C PHE A 40 -32.52 -64.51 -62.50
N TYR A 41 -32.46 -65.48 -61.55
CA TYR A 41 -31.51 -66.61 -61.30
C TYR A 41 -30.44 -66.43 -60.19
N HIS A 42 -30.62 -67.06 -59.01
CA HIS A 42 -30.13 -68.40 -58.54
C HIS A 42 -28.75 -68.27 -57.84
N PHE A 43 -28.34 -68.94 -56.76
CA PHE A 43 -28.88 -69.96 -55.86
C PHE A 43 -27.88 -70.05 -54.68
N HIS A 44 -28.39 -70.32 -53.49
CA HIS A 44 -27.79 -71.13 -52.41
C HIS A 44 -26.46 -70.75 -51.68
N THR A 45 -26.59 -70.79 -50.34
CA THR A 45 -25.61 -71.08 -49.28
C THR A 45 -24.84 -69.92 -48.64
N PHE A 46 -25.28 -69.49 -47.45
CA PHE A 46 -24.52 -69.61 -46.18
C PHE A 46 -25.42 -69.09 -45.03
N SER A 47 -26.19 -70.01 -44.44
CA SER A 47 -26.94 -69.80 -43.20
C SER A 47 -26.03 -70.24 -42.05
N ASP A 48 -25.38 -69.30 -41.37
CA ASP A 48 -24.85 -69.44 -40.00
C ASP A 48 -24.29 -68.11 -39.49
N PHE A 49 -25.13 -67.08 -39.34
CA PHE A 49 -24.68 -65.81 -38.72
C PHE A 49 -25.76 -65.02 -37.98
N THR A 50 -26.68 -65.70 -37.26
CA THR A 50 -27.71 -65.02 -36.47
C THR A 50 -27.87 -65.54 -35.03
N LEU A 51 -26.77 -65.96 -34.40
CA LEU A 51 -26.74 -66.21 -32.94
C LEU A 51 -25.55 -65.53 -32.22
N GLY A 52 -24.80 -64.69 -32.91
CA GLY A 52 -23.67 -63.92 -32.37
C GLY A 52 -23.92 -62.41 -32.22
N LEU A 53 -25.19 -61.96 -32.20
CA LEU A 53 -25.51 -60.52 -32.15
C LEU A 53 -26.22 -60.04 -30.88
N ILE A 54 -26.43 -60.92 -29.88
CA ILE A 54 -27.07 -60.53 -28.59
C ILE A 54 -26.08 -60.56 -27.40
N PHE A 55 -24.85 -61.07 -27.56
CA PHE A 55 -23.86 -61.09 -26.47
C PHE A 55 -22.73 -60.06 -26.54
N VAL A 56 -22.78 -59.12 -27.50
CA VAL A 56 -21.74 -58.07 -27.65
C VAL A 56 -22.28 -56.66 -27.39
N ILE A 57 -23.59 -56.51 -27.15
CA ILE A 57 -24.21 -55.19 -26.83
C ILE A 57 -24.36 -54.97 -25.30
N SER A 58 -23.99 -55.93 -24.45
CA SER A 58 -24.02 -55.77 -22.98
C SER A 58 -22.67 -55.45 -22.33
N LEU A 59 -21.62 -55.15 -23.10
CA LEU A 59 -20.32 -54.70 -22.55
C LEU A 59 -19.90 -53.30 -23.03
N VAL A 60 -20.83 -52.52 -23.58
CA VAL A 60 -20.54 -51.17 -24.10
C VAL A 60 -21.38 -50.08 -23.42
N THR A 61 -21.44 -50.07 -22.08
CA THR A 61 -22.03 -48.92 -21.34
C THR A 61 -21.37 -48.60 -19.99
N ASN A 62 -20.09 -48.90 -19.78
CA ASN A 62 -19.36 -48.33 -18.64
C ASN A 62 -17.89 -48.07 -19.00
N CYS A 63 -17.66 -47.24 -20.02
CA CYS A 63 -16.44 -46.46 -20.08
C CYS A 63 -16.72 -45.11 -19.41
N SER A 64 -16.65 -45.07 -18.08
CA SER A 64 -16.22 -43.83 -17.45
C SER A 64 -14.82 -43.52 -17.98
N PRO A 65 -14.49 -42.25 -18.32
CA PRO A 65 -13.11 -41.92 -18.67
C PRO A 65 -12.21 -42.49 -17.57
N SER A 66 -11.17 -43.23 -17.93
CA SER A 66 -10.14 -43.60 -16.97
C SER A 66 -9.56 -42.27 -16.49
N GLU A 67 -9.91 -41.87 -15.26
CA GLU A 67 -9.22 -40.76 -14.63
C GLU A 67 -7.74 -41.08 -14.72
N LEU A 68 -6.96 -40.12 -15.19
CA LEU A 68 -5.51 -40.24 -15.18
C LEU A 68 -5.10 -40.18 -13.70
N GLU A 69 -5.24 -41.30 -12.99
CA GLU A 69 -4.94 -41.37 -11.57
C GLU A 69 -3.43 -41.27 -11.40
N ASN A 70 -3.00 -40.27 -10.67
CA ASN A 70 -1.61 -40.02 -10.38
C ASN A 70 -1.12 -41.03 -9.32
N THR A 71 -0.15 -41.87 -9.65
CA THR A 71 0.50 -42.81 -8.71
C THR A 71 1.22 -42.11 -7.56
N CYS A 72 1.33 -40.79 -7.59
CA CYS A 72 1.91 -39.93 -6.56
C CYS A 72 0.89 -39.17 -5.72
N ASP A 73 -0.40 -39.34 -5.97
CA ASP A 73 -1.45 -38.81 -5.09
C ASP A 73 -1.79 -39.87 -4.04
N ILE A 74 -1.49 -39.56 -2.77
CA ILE A 74 -1.70 -40.44 -1.60
C ILE A 74 -3.17 -40.84 -1.45
N SER A 75 -4.10 -40.03 -1.97
CA SER A 75 -5.53 -40.29 -1.90
C SER A 75 -6.09 -41.13 -3.07
N SER A 76 -5.26 -41.48 -4.05
CA SER A 76 -5.68 -42.25 -5.23
C SER A 76 -5.67 -43.77 -5.00
N LYS A 77 -6.59 -44.49 -5.65
CA LYS A 77 -6.62 -45.97 -5.66
C LYS A 77 -5.36 -46.56 -6.30
N SER A 78 -4.78 -45.86 -7.25
CA SER A 78 -3.51 -46.23 -7.90
C SER A 78 -2.32 -46.18 -6.93
N TYR A 79 -2.27 -45.22 -6.01
CA TYR A 79 -1.26 -45.21 -4.93
C TYR A 79 -1.38 -46.42 -4.00
N GLU A 80 -2.59 -46.73 -3.53
CA GLU A 80 -2.83 -47.89 -2.66
C GLU A 80 -2.37 -49.22 -3.29
N LYS A 81 -2.72 -49.44 -4.56
CA LYS A 81 -2.31 -50.65 -5.31
C LYS A 81 -0.81 -50.74 -5.45
N THR A 82 -0.13 -49.62 -5.65
CA THR A 82 1.32 -49.61 -5.87
C THR A 82 2.09 -49.79 -4.56
N ILE A 83 1.59 -49.27 -3.44
CA ILE A 83 2.12 -49.55 -2.09
C ILE A 83 1.99 -51.04 -1.74
N ALA A 84 0.83 -51.64 -2.02
CA ALA A 84 0.63 -53.08 -1.78
C ALA A 84 1.60 -53.95 -2.60
N ALA A 85 1.84 -53.59 -3.86
CA ALA A 85 2.81 -54.28 -4.72
C ALA A 85 4.25 -54.14 -4.19
N LYS A 86 4.65 -52.96 -3.70
CA LYS A 86 5.98 -52.75 -3.09
C LYS A 86 6.19 -53.55 -1.83
N PHE A 87 5.15 -53.68 -0.99
CA PHE A 87 5.21 -54.49 0.22
C PHE A 87 5.49 -55.97 -0.10
N ILE A 88 4.83 -56.50 -1.13
CA ILE A 88 5.04 -57.89 -1.58
C ILE A 88 6.46 -58.08 -2.16
N LEU A 89 6.97 -57.07 -2.87
CA LEU A 89 8.27 -57.14 -3.54
C LEU A 89 9.45 -56.70 -2.65
N SER A 90 9.19 -56.28 -1.41
CA SER A 90 10.20 -55.71 -0.49
C SER A 90 11.02 -54.57 -1.13
N ASP A 91 10.38 -53.78 -1.99
CA ASP A 91 10.99 -52.61 -2.62
C ASP A 91 10.90 -51.40 -1.68
N SER A 92 12.05 -50.92 -1.22
CA SER A 92 12.18 -49.76 -0.32
C SER A 92 12.37 -48.43 -1.03
N ASN A 93 12.39 -48.39 -2.36
CA ASN A 93 12.52 -47.13 -3.09
C ASN A 93 11.27 -46.27 -2.92
N PRO A 94 11.39 -44.93 -2.79
CA PRO A 94 10.23 -44.05 -2.76
C PRO A 94 9.47 -44.11 -4.09
N LEU A 95 8.15 -44.29 -4.02
CA LEU A 95 7.25 -44.40 -5.18
C LEU A 95 7.20 -43.13 -6.01
N CYS A 96 7.23 -42.02 -5.30
CA CYS A 96 7.28 -40.71 -5.87
C CYS A 96 8.34 -39.95 -5.09
N LEU A 97 9.21 -39.27 -5.81
CA LEU A 97 9.86 -38.11 -5.25
C LEU A 97 8.70 -37.21 -4.84
N SER A 98 8.48 -37.01 -3.55
CA SER A 98 7.54 -36.01 -3.07
C SER A 98 7.86 -34.74 -3.87
N ALA A 99 6.92 -34.27 -4.67
CA ALA A 99 6.96 -32.90 -5.12
C ALA A 99 6.82 -32.08 -3.84
N ASN A 100 7.98 -31.73 -3.27
CA ASN A 100 8.22 -30.81 -2.18
C ASN A 100 8.26 -31.38 -0.76
N SER A 101 9.27 -32.20 -0.47
CA SER A 101 10.30 -31.66 0.44
C SER A 101 11.06 -30.59 -0.34
N PHE A 102 10.48 -29.39 -0.45
CA PHE A 102 11.38 -28.26 -0.57
C PHE A 102 12.06 -28.25 0.80
N ASN A 103 13.39 -28.25 0.83
CA ASN A 103 14.04 -27.43 1.83
C ASN A 103 13.54 -26.01 1.56
N GLN A 104 12.34 -25.69 2.02
CA GLN A 104 11.78 -24.36 1.99
C GLN A 104 12.62 -23.63 3.01
N THR A 105 13.71 -23.06 2.52
CA THR A 105 14.53 -22.18 3.33
C THR A 105 13.66 -20.96 3.54
N ASP A 106 13.04 -20.91 4.71
CA ASP A 106 12.32 -19.74 5.16
C ASP A 106 13.34 -18.76 5.75
N PHE A 107 13.09 -17.48 5.53
CA PHE A 107 13.99 -16.41 5.91
C PHE A 107 13.29 -15.41 6.80
N THR A 108 14.01 -14.87 7.77
CA THR A 108 13.47 -13.84 8.67
C THR A 108 13.42 -12.49 7.97
N VAL A 109 12.45 -11.67 8.36
CA VAL A 109 12.37 -10.26 7.98
C VAL A 109 12.63 -9.41 9.22
N GLY A 110 13.60 -8.51 9.12
CA GLY A 110 14.01 -7.63 10.19
C GLY A 110 14.81 -6.44 9.68
N GLY A 111 15.30 -5.64 10.60
CA GLY A 111 15.95 -4.39 10.26
C GLY A 111 16.53 -3.64 11.44
N LYS A 112 17.04 -2.44 11.17
CA LYS A 112 17.60 -1.52 12.16
C LYS A 112 16.61 -0.41 12.48
N ILE A 113 16.71 0.09 13.71
CA ILE A 113 15.88 1.18 14.21
C ILE A 113 16.82 2.29 14.70
N PHE A 114 16.52 3.52 14.28
CA PHE A 114 17.26 4.71 14.64
C PHE A 114 16.34 5.70 15.33
N GLY A 115 16.78 6.25 16.47
CA GLY A 115 16.08 7.36 17.14
C GLY A 115 14.76 7.01 17.82
N LEU A 116 14.43 5.74 18.06
CA LEU A 116 13.21 5.33 18.75
C LEU A 116 13.31 5.58 20.26
N THR A 117 12.67 6.64 20.73
CA THR A 117 12.58 7.01 22.15
C THR A 117 11.19 6.80 22.72
N GLY A 118 10.17 6.78 21.85
CA GLY A 118 8.78 6.59 22.20
C GLY A 118 8.36 5.13 22.40
N SER A 119 7.28 4.93 23.13
CA SER A 119 6.65 3.61 23.37
C SER A 119 5.48 3.38 22.42
N GLY A 120 5.02 2.12 22.30
CA GLY A 120 3.80 1.81 21.54
C GLY A 120 3.97 1.66 20.02
N LEU A 121 5.19 1.65 19.50
CA LEU A 121 5.46 1.33 18.10
C LEU A 121 5.06 -0.12 17.80
N THR A 122 4.25 -0.33 16.77
CA THR A 122 3.95 -1.68 16.26
C THR A 122 4.18 -1.76 14.75
N LEU A 123 4.66 -2.91 14.29
CA LEU A 123 4.90 -3.19 12.88
C LEU A 123 4.04 -4.37 12.44
N ILE A 124 3.57 -4.34 11.20
CA ILE A 124 2.76 -5.38 10.57
C ILE A 124 3.51 -5.91 9.36
N LEU A 125 3.70 -7.22 9.29
CA LEU A 125 4.26 -7.94 8.14
C LEU A 125 3.14 -8.62 7.35
N ASN A 126 3.06 -8.32 6.06
CA ASN A 126 2.11 -8.91 5.11
C ASN A 126 0.65 -8.87 5.64
N HIS A 127 0.26 -7.73 6.21
CA HIS A 127 -1.08 -7.42 6.74
C HIS A 127 -1.56 -8.20 7.99
N ASN A 128 -0.88 -9.28 8.38
CA ASN A 128 -1.46 -10.24 9.35
C ASN A 128 -0.58 -10.47 10.59
N ASN A 129 0.72 -10.21 10.50
CA ASN A 129 1.68 -10.58 11.53
C ASN A 129 2.23 -9.33 12.20
N SER A 130 1.72 -9.02 13.40
CA SER A 130 2.13 -7.83 14.13
C SER A 130 3.20 -8.11 15.19
N ILE A 131 4.14 -7.19 15.36
CA ILE A 131 5.07 -7.16 16.50
C ILE A 131 5.02 -5.79 17.16
N THR A 132 5.18 -5.76 18.49
CA THR A 132 5.38 -4.54 19.27
C THR A 132 6.86 -4.33 19.50
N ILE A 133 7.33 -3.11 19.26
CA ILE A 133 8.72 -2.72 19.42
C ILE A 133 8.88 -1.91 20.72
N PRO A 134 9.70 -2.37 21.68
CA PRO A 134 10.00 -1.59 22.88
C PRO A 134 10.71 -0.27 22.56
N SER A 135 10.46 0.77 23.36
CA SER A 135 11.23 2.03 23.31
C SER A 135 12.74 1.75 23.50
N GLY A 136 13.58 2.49 22.77
CA GLY A 136 15.03 2.34 22.81
C GLY A 136 15.58 1.16 22.00
N SER A 137 14.72 0.37 21.34
CA SER A 137 15.17 -0.72 20.47
C SER A 137 15.98 -0.19 19.29
N THR A 138 17.06 -0.89 18.95
CA THR A 138 17.95 -0.55 17.82
C THR A 138 17.82 -1.51 16.65
N GLU A 139 17.08 -2.60 16.83
CA GLU A 139 16.81 -3.62 15.81
C GLU A 139 15.44 -4.26 16.03
N PHE A 140 14.91 -4.90 14.99
CA PHE A 140 13.72 -5.74 15.08
C PHE A 140 13.85 -6.96 14.18
N SER A 141 13.10 -8.01 14.51
CA SER A 141 12.88 -9.17 13.64
C SER A 141 11.47 -9.70 13.88
N PHE A 142 10.76 -10.01 12.80
CA PHE A 142 9.52 -10.77 12.91
C PHE A 142 9.84 -12.22 13.30
N PRO A 143 9.03 -12.85 14.17
CA PRO A 143 9.22 -14.25 14.56
C PRO A 143 8.81 -15.22 13.44
N ILE A 144 7.99 -14.76 12.49
CA ILE A 144 7.55 -15.54 11.33
C ILE A 144 8.61 -15.48 10.25
N GLN A 145 8.94 -16.64 9.69
CA GLN A 145 9.81 -16.77 8.54
C GLN A 145 8.98 -16.81 7.26
N ILE A 146 9.49 -16.16 6.21
CA ILE A 146 8.84 -16.10 4.91
C ILE A 146 9.59 -16.99 3.92
N PRO A 147 8.90 -17.82 3.13
CA PRO A 147 9.52 -18.65 2.12
C PRO A 147 10.32 -17.88 1.07
N LYS A 148 11.39 -18.50 0.57
CA LYS A 148 12.05 -18.07 -0.67
C LYS A 148 11.03 -17.84 -1.80
N GLY A 149 11.17 -16.70 -2.47
CA GLY A 149 10.35 -16.29 -3.61
C GLY A 149 9.05 -15.58 -3.22
N ALA A 150 8.68 -15.55 -1.94
CA ALA A 150 7.51 -14.81 -1.49
C ALA A 150 7.82 -13.33 -1.27
N HIS A 151 6.79 -12.49 -1.44
CA HIS A 151 6.89 -11.05 -1.19
C HIS A 151 6.78 -10.75 0.31
N TYR A 152 7.52 -9.74 0.76
CA TYR A 152 7.37 -9.14 2.08
C TYR A 152 7.00 -7.68 1.95
N GLU A 153 6.12 -7.22 2.83
CA GLU A 153 5.76 -5.82 3.01
C GLU A 153 5.63 -5.56 4.52
N VAL A 154 6.42 -4.61 5.00
CA VAL A 154 6.36 -4.13 6.38
C VAL A 154 5.67 -2.78 6.39
N ASN A 155 4.65 -2.66 7.22
CA ASN A 155 3.92 -1.41 7.47
C ASN A 155 3.92 -1.10 8.97
N PHE A 156 3.66 0.15 9.33
CA PHE A 156 3.35 0.50 10.71
C PHE A 156 1.94 0.02 11.07
N GLY A 157 1.78 -0.61 12.22
CA GLY A 157 0.46 -0.79 12.85
C GLY A 157 0.07 0.44 13.68
N SER A 158 1.04 0.97 14.43
CA SER A 158 0.93 2.19 15.22
C SER A 158 2.30 2.85 15.31
N GLN A 159 2.32 4.19 15.31
CA GLN A 159 3.54 4.98 15.58
C GLN A 159 3.86 4.99 17.08
N ALA A 160 5.12 5.24 17.43
CA ALA A 160 5.53 5.42 18.82
C ALA A 160 5.08 6.79 19.37
N GLU A 161 4.59 6.83 20.61
CA GLU A 161 4.27 8.09 21.27
C GLU A 161 5.51 8.99 21.39
N GLY A 162 5.40 10.25 20.98
CA GLY A 162 6.52 11.18 21.04
C GLY A 162 7.55 10.99 19.91
N ASN A 163 7.31 10.08 18.96
CA ASN A 163 8.15 9.89 17.78
C ASN A 163 7.31 9.80 16.50
N PHE A 164 7.86 10.27 15.38
CA PHE A 164 7.38 9.94 14.05
C PHE A 164 8.46 9.12 13.35
N CYS A 165 8.12 7.91 12.94
CA CYS A 165 9.03 6.96 12.31
C CYS A 165 8.69 6.75 10.84
N GLU A 166 9.72 6.70 10.00
CA GLU A 166 9.61 6.38 8.57
C GLU A 166 10.26 5.02 8.28
N LEU A 167 9.71 4.30 7.29
CA LEU A 167 10.19 3.01 6.83
C LEU A 167 10.97 3.17 5.51
N VAL A 168 12.15 2.56 5.43
CA VAL A 168 12.96 2.47 4.22
C VAL A 168 13.20 0.99 3.89
N ASN A 169 13.15 0.64 2.60
CA ASN A 169 13.29 -0.73 2.08
C ASN A 169 12.26 -1.73 2.63
N SER A 170 11.06 -1.27 3.00
CA SER A 170 10.04 -2.07 3.68
C SER A 170 9.31 -3.10 2.80
N THR A 171 9.54 -3.09 1.49
CA THR A 171 8.92 -4.03 0.54
C THR A 171 9.98 -4.75 -0.29
N GLY A 172 9.74 -6.01 -0.63
CA GLY A 172 10.63 -6.75 -1.52
C GLY A 172 10.26 -8.22 -1.67
N THR A 173 11.14 -8.99 -2.31
CA THR A 173 10.99 -10.44 -2.45
C THR A 173 12.08 -11.15 -1.67
N VAL A 174 11.69 -12.17 -0.90
CA VAL A 174 12.63 -13.01 -0.17
C VAL A 174 13.45 -13.84 -1.16
N SER A 175 14.77 -13.66 -1.14
CA SER A 175 15.70 -14.38 -2.02
C SER A 175 16.26 -15.61 -1.30
N ASN A 176 17.58 -15.72 -1.15
CA ASN A 176 18.25 -16.82 -0.46
C ASN A 176 18.94 -16.37 0.84
N LYS A 177 18.46 -15.29 1.45
CA LYS A 177 19.00 -14.72 2.69
C LYS A 177 17.92 -14.04 3.53
N ASN A 178 18.20 -13.92 4.83
CA ASN A 178 17.41 -13.08 5.75
C ASN A 178 17.43 -11.62 5.30
N ILE A 179 16.27 -10.97 5.39
CA ILE A 179 16.12 -9.54 5.16
C ILE A 179 16.50 -8.82 6.45
N ARG A 180 17.46 -7.89 6.38
CA ARG A 180 18.05 -7.16 7.52
C ARG A 180 18.34 -5.69 7.22
N ASP A 181 17.97 -5.23 6.04
CA ASP A 181 18.25 -3.92 5.43
C ASP A 181 17.03 -2.99 5.44
N ILE A 182 15.96 -3.38 6.13
CA ILE A 182 14.86 -2.47 6.47
C ILE A 182 15.38 -1.49 7.53
N GLU A 183 15.11 -0.21 7.32
CA GLU A 183 15.44 0.83 8.29
C GLU A 183 14.17 1.51 8.79
N ILE A 184 14.11 1.73 10.09
CA ILE A 184 13.10 2.55 10.74
C ILE A 184 13.80 3.79 11.29
N ASN A 185 13.49 4.95 10.71
CA ASN A 185 14.09 6.22 11.09
C ASN A 185 13.08 7.04 11.88
N CYS A 186 13.25 7.09 13.20
CA CYS A 186 12.39 7.83 14.11
C CYS A 186 12.99 9.18 14.49
N GLN A 187 12.14 10.19 14.57
CA GLN A 187 12.48 11.50 15.10
C GLN A 187 11.47 11.91 16.17
N PRO A 188 11.86 12.69 17.20
CA PRO A 188 10.92 13.24 18.17
C PRO A 188 9.78 13.98 17.48
N SER A 189 8.53 13.62 17.81
CA SER A 189 7.33 14.24 17.29
C SER A 189 6.12 13.97 18.17
N CYS A 190 5.30 14.99 18.40
CA CYS A 190 3.95 14.80 18.89
C CYS A 190 3.10 14.03 17.86
N LEU A 191 2.36 12.99 18.26
CA LEU A 191 1.42 12.25 17.39
C LEU A 191 0.06 12.94 17.27
N LYS A 192 -0.30 13.74 18.27
CA LYS A 192 -1.43 14.67 18.26
C LYS A 192 -0.90 15.98 18.82
N CYS A 193 -0.30 16.77 17.96
CA CYS A 193 0.39 17.98 18.34
C CYS A 193 -0.60 19.02 18.85
N ILE A 194 -0.28 19.61 19.99
CA ILE A 194 -1.09 20.68 20.56
C ILE A 194 -0.84 21.97 19.79
N ILE A 195 -1.93 22.65 19.39
CA ILE A 195 -1.91 24.04 18.97
C ILE A 195 -2.72 24.86 19.97
N PHE A 196 -2.16 25.97 20.42
CA PHE A 196 -2.88 26.95 21.21
C PHE A 196 -2.65 28.38 20.73
N ILE A 197 -3.56 29.28 21.08
CA ILE A 197 -3.40 30.72 20.94
C ILE A 197 -2.88 31.29 22.26
N THR A 198 -1.89 32.18 22.21
CA THR A 198 -1.40 32.84 23.42
C THR A 198 -2.49 33.66 24.09
N GLN A 199 -2.49 33.72 25.43
CA GLN A 199 -3.37 34.62 26.17
C GLN A 199 -2.95 36.07 25.98
N ASN A 200 -1.64 36.33 25.91
CA ASN A 200 -1.10 37.67 25.77
C ASN A 200 -0.83 38.02 24.31
N GLY A 201 -0.85 39.32 24.01
CA GLY A 201 -0.31 39.87 22.78
C GLY A 201 1.18 40.21 22.93
N TYR A 202 1.99 39.87 21.93
CA TYR A 202 3.42 40.11 21.86
C TYR A 202 3.78 41.18 20.82
N PRO A 203 4.82 41.98 21.07
CA PRO A 203 5.24 43.04 20.14
C PRO A 203 6.01 42.45 18.95
N ALA A 204 5.97 43.15 17.81
CA ALA A 204 6.60 42.70 16.58
C ALA A 204 8.14 42.77 16.58
N ASN A 205 8.78 43.58 17.43
CA ASN A 205 10.22 43.88 17.40
C ASN A 205 11.10 42.85 18.15
N ILE A 206 10.91 41.57 17.87
CA ILE A 206 11.64 40.47 18.54
C ILE A 206 12.96 40.07 17.82
N GLY A 207 13.29 40.75 16.72
CA GLY A 207 14.51 40.60 15.92
C GLY A 207 14.38 39.65 14.72
N LYS A 208 13.64 38.54 14.86
CA LYS A 208 13.33 37.58 13.79
C LYS A 208 12.18 36.66 14.18
N ALA A 209 11.53 36.02 13.20
CA ALA A 209 10.34 35.22 13.44
C ALA A 209 10.56 34.08 14.45
N SER A 210 11.70 33.37 14.37
CA SER A 210 11.99 32.25 15.27
C SER A 210 12.07 32.65 16.76
N ASN A 211 12.30 33.93 17.07
CA ASN A 211 12.38 34.36 18.47
C ASN A 211 11.01 34.42 19.16
N PHE A 212 9.90 34.38 18.42
CA PHE A 212 8.57 34.27 19.01
C PHE A 212 8.35 32.93 19.73
N ASP A 213 9.18 31.92 19.49
CA ASP A 213 9.08 30.63 20.16
C ASP A 213 9.24 30.76 21.69
N SER A 214 10.09 31.67 22.17
CA SER A 214 10.22 31.92 23.61
C SER A 214 8.93 32.50 24.21
N SER A 215 8.20 33.32 23.45
CA SER A 215 6.91 33.86 23.86
C SER A 215 5.88 32.76 24.07
N CYS A 216 5.85 31.75 23.20
CA CYS A 216 4.99 30.58 23.37
C CYS A 216 5.24 29.84 24.70
N HIS A 217 6.51 29.69 25.11
CA HIS A 217 6.84 28.98 26.35
C HIS A 217 6.62 29.82 27.61
N SER A 218 6.65 31.14 27.49
CA SER A 218 6.39 32.06 28.61
C SER A 218 4.92 32.41 28.81
N ASP A 219 4.07 32.08 27.84
CA ASP A 219 2.67 32.48 27.86
C ASP A 219 1.85 31.67 28.88
N PRO A 220 0.88 32.29 29.59
CA PRO A 220 0.02 31.55 30.52
C PRO A 220 -0.79 30.39 29.90
N ASN A 221 -1.08 30.43 28.60
CA ASN A 221 -1.78 29.33 27.92
C ASN A 221 -0.84 28.16 27.54
N TYR A 222 0.47 28.26 27.82
CA TYR A 222 1.40 27.16 27.61
C TYR A 222 0.94 25.89 28.36
N PRO A 223 0.79 24.73 27.69
CA PRO A 223 0.26 23.50 28.31
C PRO A 223 1.10 22.89 29.44
N GLY A 224 2.30 23.42 29.72
CA GLY A 224 3.18 22.97 30.80
C GLY A 224 4.27 21.98 30.38
N SER A 225 4.15 21.36 29.21
CA SER A 225 5.15 20.45 28.64
C SER A 225 5.22 20.56 27.12
N GLY A 226 6.33 20.10 26.54
CA GLY A 226 6.57 20.10 25.10
C GLY A 226 7.34 21.35 24.65
N THR A 227 7.84 21.32 23.43
CA THR A 227 8.49 22.47 22.80
C THR A 227 7.57 23.06 21.75
N TYR A 228 7.45 24.39 21.70
CA TYR A 228 6.53 25.07 20.79
C TYR A 228 7.23 26.06 19.89
N LYS A 229 6.76 26.16 18.65
CA LYS A 229 7.13 27.23 17.72
C LYS A 229 5.94 28.11 17.42
N ALA A 230 6.18 29.41 17.26
CA ALA A 230 5.16 30.34 16.80
C ALA A 230 5.01 30.26 15.27
N MET A 231 3.77 30.19 14.79
CA MET A 231 3.40 30.22 13.36
C MET A 231 3.56 31.63 12.77
N VAL A 232 4.80 32.12 12.77
CA VAL A 232 5.19 33.43 12.25
C VAL A 232 6.33 33.23 11.25
N VAL A 233 6.29 33.86 10.09
CA VAL A 233 7.35 33.77 9.07
C VAL A 233 8.00 35.13 8.81
N ASP A 234 9.21 35.11 8.30
CA ASP A 234 9.94 36.31 7.82
C ASP A 234 10.71 36.07 6.51
N GLY A 235 10.66 34.83 5.99
CA GLY A 235 11.34 34.43 4.78
C GLY A 235 12.85 34.19 4.95
N ILE A 236 13.43 34.46 6.13
CA ILE A 236 14.86 34.34 6.42
C ILE A 236 15.20 33.35 7.54
N SER A 237 14.46 33.39 8.64
CA SER A 237 14.61 32.50 9.80
C SER A 237 13.51 31.45 9.81
N ARG A 238 12.32 31.79 9.28
CA ARG A 238 11.20 30.87 9.17
C ARG A 238 10.39 31.11 7.90
N ARG A 239 10.03 30.03 7.20
CA ARG A 239 9.24 30.03 5.96
C ARG A 239 8.43 28.75 5.81
N ALA A 240 7.16 28.90 5.41
CA ALA A 240 6.23 27.80 5.16
C ALA A 240 6.28 27.26 3.72
N SER A 241 6.41 28.16 2.73
CA SER A 241 6.44 27.81 1.32
C SER A 241 7.13 28.89 0.49
N ILE A 242 7.78 28.51 -0.61
CA ILE A 242 8.26 29.45 -1.63
C ILE A 242 7.15 29.67 -2.66
N THR A 243 6.50 28.60 -3.09
CA THR A 243 5.41 28.60 -4.07
C THR A 243 4.07 28.46 -3.36
N ALA A 244 3.04 29.15 -3.84
CA ALA A 244 1.68 29.11 -3.30
C ALA A 244 1.18 27.69 -3.02
N ASN A 245 0.84 27.41 -1.76
CA ASN A 245 0.24 26.16 -1.28
C ASN A 245 1.04 24.85 -1.51
N LEU A 246 2.32 24.92 -1.88
CA LEU A 246 3.12 23.71 -2.16
C LEU A 246 3.91 23.17 -0.97
N GLY A 247 4.22 24.01 0.02
CA GLY A 247 5.10 23.65 1.14
C GLY A 247 6.55 23.36 0.69
N ASP A 248 6.98 23.95 -0.42
CA ASP A 248 8.33 23.81 -0.97
C ASP A 248 9.30 24.79 -0.33
N GLY A 249 10.56 24.37 -0.16
CA GLY A 249 11.60 25.22 0.42
C GLY A 249 11.29 25.67 1.86
N GLN A 250 10.64 24.82 2.66
CA GLN A 250 10.40 25.08 4.08
C GLN A 250 11.70 25.36 4.84
N MET A 251 11.62 26.28 5.79
CA MET A 251 12.74 26.64 6.66
C MET A 251 12.20 26.85 8.06
N ASP A 252 12.72 26.06 9.00
CA ASP A 252 12.30 26.05 10.41
C ASP A 252 10.77 26.07 10.59
N TRP A 253 10.06 25.33 9.73
CA TRP A 253 8.60 25.37 9.67
C TRP A 253 7.96 24.71 10.90
N VAL A 254 6.74 25.16 11.23
CA VAL A 254 6.07 24.81 12.49
C VAL A 254 5.18 23.58 12.39
N PHE A 255 4.59 23.33 11.22
CA PHE A 255 3.69 22.19 11.01
C PHE A 255 4.44 21.04 10.33
N LYS A 256 4.24 19.84 10.83
CA LYS A 256 4.87 18.60 10.36
C LYS A 256 3.99 17.93 9.32
N PRO A 257 4.55 17.14 8.39
CA PRO A 257 3.79 16.37 7.42
C PRO A 257 2.85 15.35 8.04
N ASN A 258 1.62 15.21 7.49
CA ASN A 258 0.64 14.19 7.86
C ASN A 258 0.34 14.13 9.37
N GLN A 259 0.39 15.28 10.02
CA GLN A 259 0.35 15.38 11.47
C GLN A 259 -1.01 15.89 11.93
N ALA A 260 -1.63 15.15 12.85
CA ALA A 260 -2.87 15.57 13.50
C ALA A 260 -2.59 16.65 14.53
N TYR A 261 -3.39 17.72 14.50
CA TYR A 261 -3.31 18.84 15.43
C TYR A 261 -4.59 18.98 16.24
N ILE A 262 -4.43 19.21 17.54
CA ILE A 262 -5.52 19.29 18.51
C ILE A 262 -5.40 20.54 19.38
N ARG A 263 -6.52 21.02 19.92
CA ARG A 263 -6.50 22.01 21.00
C ARG A 263 -6.11 21.37 22.33
N PRO A 264 -5.63 22.15 23.31
CA PRO A 264 -5.62 21.71 24.71
C PRO A 264 -7.00 21.17 25.09
N GLY A 265 -7.06 19.93 25.59
CA GLY A 265 -8.32 19.22 25.88
C GLY A 265 -8.80 18.24 24.80
N GLY A 266 -8.07 18.08 23.69
CA GLY A 266 -8.24 16.94 22.79
C GLY A 266 -9.19 17.14 21.61
N ILE A 267 -9.71 18.34 21.38
CA ILE A 267 -10.56 18.61 20.21
C ILE A 267 -9.69 18.70 18.95
N ASN A 268 -10.04 17.93 17.93
CA ASN A 268 -9.35 17.91 16.63
C ASN A 268 -9.51 19.25 15.90
N ILE A 269 -8.40 19.85 15.48
CA ILE A 269 -8.36 21.05 14.64
C ILE A 269 -8.35 20.62 13.18
N GLU A 270 -7.26 19.96 12.75
CA GLU A 270 -7.11 19.39 11.42
C GLU A 270 -5.85 18.51 11.34
N THR A 271 -5.74 17.70 10.29
CA THR A 271 -4.51 16.99 9.92
C THR A 271 -3.81 17.71 8.77
N SER A 272 -2.53 18.03 8.92
CA SER A 272 -1.75 18.65 7.86
C SER A 272 -1.52 17.69 6.70
N ASN A 273 -1.30 18.23 5.49
CA ASN A 273 -0.97 17.40 4.33
C ASN A 273 0.45 16.83 4.40
N ALA A 274 0.87 16.07 3.36
CA ALA A 274 2.21 15.50 3.25
C ALA A 274 3.36 16.53 3.17
N LYS A 275 3.03 17.82 3.12
CA LYS A 275 3.98 18.94 3.15
C LYS A 275 3.85 19.77 4.42
N GLY A 276 3.07 19.32 5.41
CA GLY A 276 2.91 20.06 6.66
C GLY A 276 2.16 21.38 6.48
N LEU A 277 1.17 21.46 5.58
CA LEU A 277 0.30 22.63 5.44
C LEU A 277 -1.16 22.22 5.60
N PHE A 278 -2.01 23.16 6.05
CA PHE A 278 -3.46 23.03 5.91
C PHE A 278 -3.87 23.68 4.58
N THR A 279 -4.46 22.91 3.67
CA THR A 279 -4.86 23.40 2.33
C THR A 279 -6.35 23.22 2.07
N SER A 280 -7.06 22.62 3.02
CA SER A 280 -8.51 22.53 3.12
C SER A 280 -8.97 23.25 4.39
N ALA A 281 -10.27 23.55 4.49
CA ALA A 281 -10.84 24.11 5.71
C ALA A 281 -10.54 23.23 6.93
N LEU A 282 -10.38 23.87 8.09
CA LEU A 282 -10.18 23.20 9.37
C LEU A 282 -11.48 22.54 9.84
N SER A 283 -11.37 21.34 10.39
CA SER A 283 -12.46 20.66 11.07
C SER A 283 -12.98 21.45 12.29
N ALA A 284 -12.12 22.19 12.99
CA ALA A 284 -12.49 23.12 14.06
C ALA A 284 -11.54 24.32 14.11
N PRO A 285 -11.98 25.50 14.57
CA PRO A 285 -11.08 26.63 14.78
C PRO A 285 -10.07 26.35 15.89
N ILE A 286 -8.91 27.01 15.84
CA ILE A 286 -7.84 26.85 16.83
C ILE A 286 -8.27 27.41 18.19
N THR A 287 -9.14 28.43 18.21
CA THR A 287 -9.68 29.03 19.44
C THR A 287 -11.20 29.23 19.36
N THR A 288 -11.85 29.34 20.53
CA THR A 288 -13.29 29.66 20.64
C THR A 288 -13.57 31.13 20.96
N ILE A 289 -12.52 31.92 21.16
CA ILE A 289 -12.62 33.37 21.35
C ILE A 289 -12.02 34.06 20.13
N SER A 290 -12.41 35.32 19.90
CA SER A 290 -11.82 36.13 18.83
C SER A 290 -10.30 36.18 18.98
N SER A 291 -9.58 36.10 17.86
CA SER A 291 -8.13 36.17 17.86
C SER A 291 -7.59 37.01 16.73
N ASP A 292 -6.51 37.73 17.02
CA ASP A 292 -5.68 38.46 16.06
C ASP A 292 -4.22 38.12 16.32
N HIS A 293 -3.62 37.29 15.47
CA HIS A 293 -2.24 36.80 15.67
C HIS A 293 -1.30 37.18 14.55
N TRP A 294 -0.03 37.38 14.88
CA TRP A 294 1.00 37.59 13.86
C TRP A 294 1.20 36.33 13.02
N THR A 295 1.39 36.52 11.70
CA THR A 295 1.72 35.42 10.78
C THR A 295 2.86 35.78 9.84
N GLY A 296 2.85 36.97 9.24
CA GLY A 296 3.75 37.30 8.12
C GLY A 296 3.48 36.52 6.83
N LEU A 297 2.37 35.81 6.76
CA LEU A 297 2.00 34.96 5.62
C LEU A 297 1.09 35.71 4.64
N ASN A 298 1.15 35.35 3.36
CA ASN A 298 0.05 35.56 2.43
C ASN A 298 -1.02 34.47 2.66
N THR A 299 -2.18 34.62 2.00
CA THR A 299 -3.30 33.67 2.10
C THR A 299 -3.00 32.26 1.56
N ASP A 300 -1.87 32.08 0.90
CA ASP A 300 -1.45 30.87 0.18
C ASP A 300 -0.19 30.23 0.78
N TRP A 301 0.09 30.51 2.06
CA TRP A 301 1.27 30.03 2.80
C TRP A 301 2.63 30.54 2.29
N THR A 302 2.68 31.44 1.31
CA THR A 302 3.93 32.14 0.99
C THR A 302 4.20 33.24 2.02
N THR A 303 5.46 33.67 2.16
CA THR A 303 5.80 34.80 3.04
C THR A 303 5.43 36.12 2.39
N ASN A 304 4.70 36.99 3.11
CA ASN A 304 4.51 38.38 2.72
C ASN A 304 5.74 39.21 3.15
N LEU A 305 6.73 39.37 2.26
CA LEU A 305 7.99 40.04 2.58
C LEU A 305 7.84 41.52 2.98
N ASP A 306 6.76 42.19 2.55
CA ASP A 306 6.45 43.57 2.94
C ASP A 306 5.58 43.63 4.21
N GLY A 307 4.95 42.51 4.58
CA GLY A 307 4.04 42.40 5.72
C GLY A 307 4.65 41.63 6.89
N VAL A 308 5.90 41.91 7.23
CA VAL A 308 6.62 41.24 8.33
C VAL A 308 7.31 42.23 9.28
N CYS A 309 6.84 43.47 9.41
CA CYS A 309 7.42 44.45 10.34
C CYS A 309 8.95 44.59 10.22
N LEU A 310 9.43 44.78 8.99
CA LEU A 310 10.86 44.74 8.66
C LEU A 310 11.57 43.49 9.20
N LYS A 311 10.97 42.32 8.99
CA LYS A 311 11.41 41.01 9.50
C LYS A 311 11.44 40.96 11.02
N TRP A 312 10.41 41.50 11.65
CA TRP A 312 10.18 41.52 13.09
C TRP A 312 11.26 42.31 13.84
N THR A 313 11.84 43.33 13.21
CA THR A 313 12.88 44.19 13.82
C THR A 313 12.33 45.51 14.33
N THR A 314 11.07 45.84 14.02
CA THR A 314 10.45 47.11 14.37
C THR A 314 9.07 46.93 15.01
N ASN A 315 8.69 47.89 15.84
CA ASN A 315 7.35 48.07 16.40
C ASN A 315 6.82 49.48 16.09
N SER A 316 7.31 50.10 15.01
CA SER A 316 6.83 51.41 14.54
C SER A 316 5.38 51.31 14.06
N ALA A 317 4.59 52.36 14.31
CA ALA A 317 3.23 52.48 13.78
C ALA A 317 3.20 52.77 12.27
N SER A 318 4.34 53.15 11.66
CA SER A 318 4.49 53.37 10.22
C SER A 318 4.73 52.09 9.41
N GLU A 319 5.03 51.00 10.11
CA GLU A 319 5.35 49.71 9.51
C GLU A 319 4.18 48.76 9.70
N LEU A 320 4.05 47.82 8.76
CA LEU A 320 2.94 46.87 8.74
C LEU A 320 3.43 45.41 8.83
N GLY A 321 2.66 44.61 9.55
CA GLY A 321 2.82 43.17 9.68
C GLY A 321 1.53 42.47 9.30
N THR A 322 1.61 41.26 8.74
CA THR A 322 0.42 40.49 8.38
C THR A 322 -0.07 39.70 9.58
N ALA A 323 -1.37 39.75 9.83
CA ALA A 323 -2.04 39.03 10.89
C ALA A 323 -3.20 38.16 10.38
N GLY A 324 -3.44 37.06 11.10
CA GLY A 324 -4.50 36.09 10.85
C GLY A 324 -5.58 36.08 11.94
N ASP A 325 -6.62 35.27 11.71
CA ASP A 325 -7.72 35.03 12.65
C ASP A 325 -7.88 33.53 12.92
N ALA A 326 -7.62 33.13 14.17
CA ALA A 326 -7.65 31.74 14.61
C ALA A 326 -9.04 31.26 15.11
N TYR A 327 -10.06 32.14 15.09
CA TYR A 327 -11.45 31.82 15.50
C TYR A 327 -12.29 31.19 14.38
N THR A 328 -11.75 31.13 13.18
CA THR A 328 -12.45 30.64 11.99
C THR A 328 -11.92 29.27 11.53
N GLN A 329 -12.70 28.58 10.71
CA GLN A 329 -12.29 27.31 10.08
C GLN A 329 -11.63 27.52 8.70
N ASP A 330 -11.57 28.74 8.21
CA ASP A 330 -10.99 29.05 6.90
C ASP A 330 -9.47 29.27 7.02
N ILE A 331 -8.72 28.70 6.08
CA ILE A 331 -7.25 28.79 6.05
C ILE A 331 -6.80 30.17 5.59
N VAL A 332 -7.55 30.80 4.69
CA VAL A 332 -7.27 32.14 4.19
C VAL A 332 -7.32 33.13 5.34
N THR A 333 -8.29 32.97 6.24
CA THR A 333 -8.45 33.79 7.42
C THR A 333 -7.40 33.46 8.48
N LEU A 334 -7.08 32.17 8.70
CA LEU A 334 -5.99 31.75 9.59
C LEU A 334 -4.64 32.39 9.21
N THR A 335 -4.31 32.43 7.92
CA THR A 335 -3.00 32.90 7.45
C THR A 335 -2.91 34.42 7.33
N ALA A 336 -3.93 35.10 6.79
CA ALA A 336 -3.88 36.55 6.55
C ALA A 336 -5.24 37.26 6.66
N GLY A 337 -6.21 36.69 7.40
CA GLY A 337 -7.58 37.20 7.47
C GLY A 337 -7.74 38.61 8.02
N LYS A 338 -6.79 39.08 8.84
CA LYS A 338 -6.76 40.46 9.35
C LYS A 338 -5.94 41.39 8.45
N GLY A 339 -5.23 40.83 7.47
CA GLY A 339 -4.37 41.56 6.55
C GLY A 339 -3.24 42.30 7.27
N LEU A 340 -2.84 43.43 6.70
CA LEU A 340 -1.78 44.29 7.24
C LEU A 340 -2.25 45.07 8.47
N GLN A 341 -1.48 44.98 9.55
CA GLN A 341 -1.73 45.59 10.85
C GLN A 341 -0.49 46.38 11.30
N ASN A 342 -0.70 47.48 12.04
CA ASN A 342 0.40 48.30 12.55
C ASN A 342 1.30 47.50 13.49
N CYS A 343 2.61 47.53 13.25
CA CYS A 343 3.61 46.80 14.07
C CYS A 343 3.71 47.32 15.51
N SER A 344 3.17 48.51 15.79
CA SER A 344 3.08 49.08 17.14
C SER A 344 2.03 48.43 18.03
N VAL A 345 1.15 47.58 17.47
CA VAL A 345 0.11 46.91 18.23
C VAL A 345 0.53 45.49 18.53
N ASN A 346 0.43 45.08 19.79
CA ASN A 346 0.69 43.71 20.17
C ASN A 346 -0.39 42.78 19.59
N ARG A 347 0.02 41.59 19.15
CA ARG A 347 -0.86 40.55 18.61
C ARG A 347 -0.54 39.21 19.25
N GLU A 348 -1.54 38.34 19.31
CA GLU A 348 -1.36 36.99 19.82
C GLU A 348 -0.46 36.17 18.89
N LEU A 349 -0.16 34.94 19.30
CA LEU A 349 0.61 33.99 18.51
C LEU A 349 -0.14 32.66 18.48
N VAL A 350 -0.12 32.00 17.32
CA VAL A 350 -0.47 30.59 17.20
C VAL A 350 0.78 29.77 17.50
N CYS A 351 0.77 29.04 18.61
CA CYS A 351 1.88 28.24 19.10
C CYS A 351 1.63 26.76 18.80
N VAL A 352 2.59 26.12 18.14
CA VAL A 352 2.47 24.77 17.59
C VAL A 352 3.52 23.86 18.23
N GLU A 353 3.07 22.77 18.83
CA GLU A 353 3.94 21.76 19.44
C GLU A 353 4.85 21.10 18.39
N GLN A 354 6.09 20.80 18.80
CA GLN A 354 7.13 20.18 17.99
C GLN A 354 7.37 18.74 18.42
#